data_AF-A0A5Z5JBR3-F1
#
_entry.id   AF-A0A5Z5JBR3-F1
#
_cell.length_a   1.000
_cell.length_b   1.000
_cell.length_c   1.000
_cell.angle_alpha   90.00
_cell.angle_beta   90.00
_cell.angle_gamma   90.00
#
_symmetry.space_group_name_H-M   'P 1'
#
loop_
_entity.id
_entity.type
_entity.pdbx_description
1 polymer ?
#
loop_
_entity_poly.entity_id
_entity_poly.type
_entity_poly.pdbx_seq_one_letter_code
_entity_poly.pdbx_strand_id
1 'polypeptide(L)'
;MSELSQLSPQPLWDIFAKICSIPHPSYHEEQLAEHIVSWAKEKGLYVDRDQVGNILIRKPATAGMENRKPVVLQAHLDMVPQKNSDTVHDFTTDPIQPYIDGEWVKARGTTLGADNGIGMASALAVLADDNVVHGPLEVLLTMTEEAGMDGAFGLQSGWLQADILINTDSEEEGEIYMGCAGGIDFTSNLPLTREAVPAGFACFKLTLKGLKGGHSGGEIHLGLGNANKLLARFLAGHAEELDLRLIDFNGGTLRNAIPREAFATLAVATDNVGALKTLVNAYQDIL
;
A
#
# COMPACT_ATOMS: atom_id res chain seq x y z
N MET A 1 -9.37 -17.69 23.45
CA MET A 1 -8.29 -18.08 22.52
C MET A 1 -8.76 -17.73 21.12
N SER A 2 -7.87 -17.17 20.30
CA SER A 2 -8.18 -16.80 18.92
C SER A 2 -8.42 -18.06 18.07
N GLU A 3 -9.22 -17.98 17.01
CA GLU A 3 -9.28 -19.06 15.99
C GLU A 3 -7.89 -19.32 15.39
N LEU A 4 -7.06 -18.28 15.30
CA LEU A 4 -5.69 -18.37 14.78
C LEU A 4 -4.78 -19.21 15.66
N SER A 5 -5.09 -19.36 16.95
CA SER A 5 -4.34 -20.21 17.90
C SER A 5 -4.46 -21.71 17.58
N GLN A 6 -5.01 -22.10 16.42
CA GLN A 6 -5.03 -23.49 15.94
C GLN A 6 -4.03 -23.71 14.79
N LEU A 7 -3.40 -22.63 14.31
CA LEU A 7 -2.50 -22.65 13.16
C LEU A 7 -1.05 -22.88 13.59
N SER A 8 -0.25 -23.42 12.67
CA SER A 8 1.19 -23.64 12.86
C SER A 8 2.00 -22.68 11.99
N PRO A 9 3.13 -22.14 12.47
CA PRO A 9 3.70 -22.30 13.81
C PRO A 9 2.94 -21.47 14.86
N GLN A 10 2.57 -22.13 15.96
CA GLN A 10 1.71 -21.58 17.02
C GLN A 10 2.17 -20.23 17.58
N PRO A 11 3.47 -20.01 17.93
CA PRO A 11 3.90 -18.74 18.53
C PRO A 11 3.67 -17.53 17.61
N LEU A 12 3.87 -17.70 16.30
CA LEU A 12 3.64 -16.65 15.32
C LEU A 12 2.16 -16.29 15.27
N TRP A 13 1.27 -17.27 15.15
CA TRP A 13 -0.17 -17.02 15.03
C TRP A 13 -0.79 -16.43 16.30
N ASP A 14 -0.27 -16.79 17.47
CA ASP A 14 -0.69 -16.16 18.74
C ASP A 14 -0.26 -14.70 18.81
N ILE A 15 0.95 -14.37 18.35
CA ILE A 15 1.44 -12.98 18.26
C ILE A 15 0.63 -12.20 17.21
N PHE A 16 0.37 -12.79 16.04
CA PHE A 16 -0.43 -12.15 14.99
C PHE A 16 -1.86 -11.87 15.47
N ALA A 17 -2.49 -12.82 16.18
CA ALA A 17 -3.79 -12.58 16.80
C ALA A 17 -3.74 -11.42 17.82
N LYS A 18 -2.64 -11.27 18.55
CA LYS A 18 -2.44 -10.16 19.47
C LYS A 18 -2.28 -8.82 18.74
N ILE A 19 -1.52 -8.78 17.64
CA ILE A 19 -1.39 -7.62 16.76
C ILE A 19 -2.77 -7.21 16.23
N CYS A 20 -3.56 -8.12 15.66
CA CYS A 20 -4.91 -7.83 15.20
C CYS A 20 -5.84 -7.27 16.30
N SER A 21 -5.62 -7.65 17.56
CA SER A 21 -6.43 -7.20 18.69
C SER A 21 -6.16 -5.75 19.14
N ILE A 22 -5.08 -5.14 18.64
CA ILE A 22 -4.67 -3.78 18.98
C ILE A 22 -4.78 -2.94 17.69
N PRO A 23 -5.65 -1.91 17.64
CA PRO A 23 -5.71 -1.00 16.50
C PRO A 23 -4.34 -0.38 16.20
N HIS A 24 -3.89 -0.45 14.94
CA HIS A 24 -2.57 0.03 14.50
C HIS A 24 -2.57 0.58 13.05
N PRO A 25 -3.56 1.39 12.62
CA PRO A 25 -3.50 1.98 11.28
C PRO A 25 -2.35 3.00 11.21
N SER A 26 -1.90 3.31 9.99
CA SER A 26 -0.85 4.33 9.77
C SER A 26 -1.14 5.63 10.53
N TYR A 27 -0.11 6.18 11.18
CA TYR A 27 -0.15 7.32 12.12
C TYR A 27 -0.77 7.06 13.51
N HIS A 28 -1.21 5.84 13.80
CA HIS A 28 -1.78 5.44 15.10
C HIS A 28 -1.12 4.18 15.69
N GLU A 29 0.17 3.98 15.42
CA GLU A 29 0.94 2.79 15.79
C GLU A 29 1.26 2.71 17.29
N GLU A 30 1.12 3.83 18.02
CA GLU A 30 1.67 3.99 19.38
C GLU A 30 1.16 2.94 20.37
N GLN A 31 -0.11 2.54 20.30
CA GLN A 31 -0.65 1.53 21.22
C GLN A 31 0.02 0.16 21.02
N LEU A 32 0.26 -0.22 19.76
CA LEU A 32 0.97 -1.46 19.43
C LEU A 32 2.46 -1.33 19.78
N ALA A 33 3.06 -0.18 19.51
CA ALA A 33 4.44 0.11 19.85
C ALA A 33 4.71 -0.03 21.36
N GLU A 34 3.88 0.60 22.20
CA GLU A 34 3.97 0.49 23.66
C GLU A 34 3.78 -0.96 24.15
N HIS A 35 2.86 -1.69 23.53
CA HIS A 35 2.65 -3.10 23.84
C HIS A 35 3.90 -3.94 23.57
N ILE A 36 4.52 -3.77 22.40
CA ILE A 36 5.72 -4.52 22.00
C ILE A 36 6.92 -4.13 22.88
N VAL A 37 7.11 -2.84 23.19
CA VAL A 37 8.18 -2.38 24.08
C VAL A 37 8.02 -2.96 25.48
N SER A 38 6.78 -2.99 26.01
CA SER A 38 6.49 -3.57 27.32
C SER A 38 6.75 -5.07 27.32
N TRP A 39 6.28 -5.77 26.29
CA TRP A 39 6.51 -7.21 26.09
C TRP A 39 8.01 -7.55 26.02
N ALA A 40 8.81 -6.77 25.29
CA ALA A 40 10.24 -6.99 25.17
C ALA A 40 10.95 -6.80 26.52
N LYS A 41 10.55 -5.79 27.31
CA LYS A 41 11.07 -5.57 28.68
C LYS A 41 10.71 -6.72 29.62
N GLU A 42 9.47 -7.22 29.54
CA GLU A 42 9.02 -8.39 30.33
C GLU A 42 9.83 -9.65 30.00
N LYS A 43 10.23 -9.81 28.74
CA LYS A 43 11.14 -10.87 28.28
C LYS A 43 12.61 -10.64 28.64
N GLY A 44 12.95 -9.50 29.24
CA GLY A 44 14.33 -9.15 29.58
C GLY A 44 15.22 -8.85 28.37
N LEU A 45 14.62 -8.53 27.22
CA LEU A 45 15.34 -8.12 26.02
C LEU A 45 15.71 -6.65 26.10
N TYR A 46 16.85 -6.28 25.48
CA TYR A 46 17.12 -4.87 25.24
C TYR A 46 16.09 -4.36 24.23
N VAL A 47 15.48 -3.22 24.54
CA VAL A 47 14.56 -2.52 23.65
C VAL A 47 14.74 -1.03 23.80
N ASP A 48 14.72 -0.33 22.67
CA ASP A 48 14.88 1.12 22.59
C ASP A 48 14.01 1.69 21.46
N ARG A 49 13.77 3.00 21.51
CA ARG A 49 13.05 3.74 20.46
C ARG A 49 13.88 4.92 19.97
N ASP A 50 13.89 5.15 18.67
CA ASP A 50 14.52 6.34 18.09
C ASP A 50 13.59 7.56 18.11
N GLN A 51 14.06 8.67 17.54
CA GLN A 51 13.33 9.95 17.57
C GLN A 51 12.05 9.94 16.72
N VAL A 52 11.97 9.08 15.70
CA VAL A 52 10.78 8.95 14.84
C VAL A 52 9.84 7.85 15.32
N GLY A 53 10.21 7.15 16.38
CA GLY A 53 9.35 6.19 17.08
C GLY A 53 9.56 4.73 16.68
N ASN A 54 10.52 4.44 15.78
CA ASN A 54 10.88 3.07 15.43
C ASN A 54 11.31 2.30 16.67
N ILE A 55 11.12 0.98 16.67
CA ILE A 55 11.50 0.11 17.78
C ILE A 55 12.69 -0.74 17.35
N LEU A 56 13.72 -0.80 18.19
CA LEU A 56 14.82 -1.74 18.05
C LEU A 56 14.87 -2.67 19.25
N ILE A 57 14.77 -3.98 19.01
CA ILE A 57 14.92 -5.03 20.03
C ILE A 57 16.19 -5.83 19.73
N ARG A 58 16.95 -6.20 20.77
CA ARG A 58 18.16 -7.04 20.63
C ARG A 58 18.04 -8.31 21.45
N LYS A 59 18.44 -9.43 20.83
CA LYS A 59 18.64 -10.73 21.49
C LYS A 59 20.06 -11.24 21.21
N PRO A 60 20.82 -11.64 22.24
CA PRO A 60 22.16 -12.19 22.05
C PRO A 60 22.12 -13.49 21.26
N ALA A 61 23.25 -13.89 20.67
CA ALA A 61 23.36 -15.17 19.97
C ALA A 61 23.04 -16.36 20.89
N THR A 62 22.48 -17.42 20.30
CA THR A 62 22.42 -18.71 20.99
C THR A 62 23.82 -19.32 21.09
N ALA A 63 23.98 -20.27 22.03
CA ALA A 63 25.27 -20.90 22.30
C ALA A 63 25.91 -21.49 21.03
N GLY A 64 27.15 -21.11 20.75
CA GLY A 64 27.92 -21.55 19.58
C GLY A 64 27.71 -20.71 18.31
N MET A 65 26.86 -19.68 18.35
CA MET A 65 26.58 -18.78 17.24
C MET A 65 27.10 -17.35 17.46
N GLU A 66 27.89 -17.11 18.52
CA GLU A 66 28.38 -15.79 18.93
C GLU A 66 29.29 -15.14 17.87
N ASN A 67 30.00 -15.95 17.08
CA ASN A 67 30.91 -15.49 16.02
C ASN A 67 30.23 -15.33 14.65
N ARG A 68 28.91 -15.37 14.60
CA ARG A 68 28.15 -15.15 13.35
C ARG A 68 27.90 -13.67 13.14
N LYS A 69 27.69 -13.29 11.87
CA LYS A 69 27.31 -11.92 11.53
C LYS A 69 25.97 -11.57 12.19
N PRO A 70 25.84 -10.39 12.81
CA PRO A 70 24.56 -9.95 13.32
C PRO A 70 23.55 -9.72 12.18
N VAL A 71 22.30 -10.09 12.42
CA VAL A 71 21.20 -9.97 11.45
C VAL A 71 20.11 -9.10 12.07
N VAL A 72 19.50 -8.23 11.28
CA VAL A 72 18.27 -7.53 11.63
C VAL A 72 17.10 -8.09 10.83
N LEU A 73 16.04 -8.50 11.53
CA LEU A 73 14.75 -8.76 10.92
C LEU A 73 13.95 -7.46 10.95
N GLN A 74 13.39 -7.05 9.82
CA GLN A 74 12.66 -5.79 9.73
C GLN A 74 11.25 -5.99 9.18
N ALA A 75 10.30 -5.38 9.87
CA ALA A 75 8.90 -5.24 9.49
C ALA A 75 8.42 -3.82 9.82
N HIS A 76 7.27 -3.41 9.32
CA HIS A 76 6.62 -2.15 9.72
C HIS A 76 5.48 -2.39 10.72
N LEU A 77 5.15 -1.35 11.50
CA LEU A 77 4.18 -1.41 12.59
C LEU A 77 2.74 -1.15 12.13
N ASP A 78 2.57 -0.37 11.09
CA ASP A 78 1.27 0.11 10.66
C ASP A 78 0.53 -0.87 9.75
N MET A 79 -0.73 -0.56 9.49
CA MET A 79 -1.53 -1.24 8.48
C MET A 79 -2.38 -0.25 7.70
N VAL A 80 -2.71 -0.60 6.46
CA VAL A 80 -3.63 0.18 5.61
C VAL A 80 -5.07 0.11 6.16
N PRO A 81 -5.73 1.24 6.48
CA PRO A 81 -7.10 1.26 7.02
C PRO A 81 -8.16 1.30 5.90
N GLN A 82 -8.47 0.16 5.28
CA GLN A 82 -9.50 0.06 4.24
C GLN A 82 -10.61 -0.91 4.64
N LYS A 83 -11.86 -0.55 4.34
CA LYS A 83 -13.04 -1.35 4.67
C LYS A 83 -14.07 -1.36 3.55
N ASN A 84 -14.90 -2.40 3.53
CA ASN A 84 -16.05 -2.46 2.65
C ASN A 84 -17.05 -1.34 3.00
N SER A 85 -17.77 -0.86 1.99
CA SER A 85 -18.67 0.30 2.12
C SER A 85 -19.80 0.12 3.14
N ASP A 86 -20.22 -1.12 3.38
CA ASP A 86 -21.28 -1.50 4.30
C ASP A 86 -20.76 -1.86 5.71
N THR A 87 -19.45 -1.85 5.92
CA THR A 87 -18.82 -2.24 7.19
C THR A 87 -18.67 -1.03 8.12
N VAL A 88 -19.22 -1.16 9.33
CA VAL A 88 -19.02 -0.18 10.42
C VAL A 88 -17.85 -0.64 11.27
N HIS A 89 -16.72 0.06 11.10
CA HIS A 89 -15.45 -0.21 11.79
C HIS A 89 -14.67 1.11 11.88
N ASP A 90 -14.16 1.43 13.07
CA ASP A 90 -13.26 2.54 13.33
C ASP A 90 -11.85 2.00 13.58
N PHE A 91 -10.94 2.16 12.62
CA PHE A 91 -9.57 1.65 12.69
C PHE A 91 -8.75 2.24 13.84
N THR A 92 -9.17 3.35 14.46
CA THR A 92 -8.43 3.95 15.58
C THR A 92 -8.80 3.33 16.93
N THR A 93 -9.89 2.56 17.01
CA THR A 93 -10.39 2.00 18.27
C THR A 93 -10.77 0.53 18.19
N ASP A 94 -11.23 0.06 17.04
CA ASP A 94 -11.80 -1.27 16.88
C ASP A 94 -10.72 -2.28 16.48
N PRO A 95 -10.67 -3.47 17.10
CA PRO A 95 -9.73 -4.51 16.72
C PRO A 95 -10.10 -5.14 15.38
N ILE A 96 -9.08 -5.61 14.65
CA ILE A 96 -9.28 -6.44 13.46
C ILE A 96 -9.84 -7.80 13.89
N GLN A 97 -10.81 -8.30 13.12
CA GLN A 97 -11.47 -9.58 13.38
C GLN A 97 -11.01 -10.62 12.35
N PRO A 98 -9.86 -11.29 12.58
CA PRO A 98 -9.39 -12.34 11.69
C PRO A 98 -10.27 -13.59 11.80
N TYR A 99 -10.41 -14.31 10.69
CA TYR A 99 -11.09 -15.61 10.63
C TYR A 99 -10.44 -16.50 9.57
N ILE A 100 -10.59 -17.82 9.74
CA ILE A 100 -10.08 -18.82 8.79
C ILE A 100 -11.16 -19.13 7.75
N ASP A 101 -10.79 -19.09 6.47
CA ASP A 101 -11.61 -19.38 5.30
C ASP A 101 -10.91 -20.40 4.39
N GLY A 102 -11.08 -21.68 4.69
CA GLY A 102 -10.38 -22.76 4.01
C GLY A 102 -8.88 -22.69 4.25
N GLU A 103 -8.12 -22.40 3.19
CA GLU A 103 -6.65 -22.26 3.20
C GLU A 103 -6.19 -20.82 3.52
N TRP A 104 -7.12 -19.89 3.70
CA TRP A 104 -6.84 -18.46 3.85
C TRP A 104 -7.18 -17.96 5.24
N VAL A 105 -6.46 -16.93 5.69
CA VAL A 105 -6.87 -16.07 6.80
C VAL A 105 -7.31 -14.72 6.24
N LYS A 106 -8.47 -14.23 6.68
CA LYS A 106 -9.08 -12.98 6.20
C LYS A 106 -9.60 -12.16 7.37
N ALA A 107 -9.89 -10.88 7.15
CA ALA A 107 -10.58 -10.03 8.11
C ALA A 107 -12.03 -9.77 7.69
N ARG A 108 -12.92 -9.59 8.66
CA ARG A 108 -14.35 -9.35 8.42
C ARG A 108 -14.60 -7.92 7.93
N GLY A 109 -14.71 -7.75 6.62
CA GLY A 109 -15.14 -6.49 6.01
C GLY A 109 -14.09 -5.37 6.02
N THR A 110 -12.85 -5.69 6.42
CA THR A 110 -11.71 -4.78 6.51
C THR A 110 -10.48 -5.41 5.86
N THR A 111 -9.43 -4.61 5.67
CA THR A 111 -8.06 -5.12 5.55
C THR A 111 -7.68 -5.92 6.80
N LEU A 112 -6.80 -6.91 6.61
CA LEU A 112 -6.36 -7.79 7.67
C LEU A 112 -5.13 -7.27 8.42
N GLY A 113 -4.28 -6.46 7.76
CA GLY A 113 -2.96 -6.11 8.28
C GLY A 113 -2.00 -7.32 8.30
N ALA A 114 -2.21 -8.28 7.39
CA ALA A 114 -1.25 -9.37 7.19
C ALA A 114 0.09 -8.82 6.67
N ASP A 115 0.01 -7.80 5.80
CA ASP A 115 1.13 -6.94 5.48
C ASP A 115 1.23 -5.77 6.49
N ASN A 116 2.30 -5.61 7.28
CA ASN A 116 3.34 -6.61 7.54
C ASN A 116 3.18 -7.37 8.85
N GLY A 117 1.95 -7.47 9.37
CA GLY A 117 1.69 -8.15 10.63
C GLY A 117 2.18 -9.61 10.70
N ILE A 118 2.21 -10.36 9.58
CA ILE A 118 2.79 -11.72 9.55
C ILE A 118 4.31 -11.68 9.70
N GLY A 119 4.99 -10.79 8.98
CA GLY A 119 6.43 -10.61 9.07
C GLY A 119 6.86 -10.11 10.46
N MET A 120 6.18 -9.09 10.99
CA MET A 120 6.36 -8.62 12.37
C MET A 120 6.12 -9.74 13.39
N ALA A 121 5.03 -10.49 13.27
CA ALA A 121 4.74 -11.62 14.16
C ALA A 121 5.84 -12.69 14.11
N SER A 122 6.39 -12.96 12.91
CA SER A 122 7.49 -13.92 12.74
C SER A 122 8.77 -13.46 13.45
N ALA A 123 9.13 -12.18 13.34
CA ALA A 123 10.31 -11.62 14.00
C ALA A 123 10.19 -11.65 15.52
N LEU A 124 9.01 -11.30 16.05
CA LEU A 124 8.71 -11.39 17.48
C LEU A 124 8.67 -12.85 17.96
N ALA A 125 8.20 -13.79 17.14
CA ALA A 125 8.21 -15.22 17.47
C ALA A 125 9.65 -15.76 17.60
N VAL A 126 10.56 -15.36 16.70
CA VAL A 126 11.99 -15.73 16.81
C VAL A 126 12.63 -15.15 18.08
N LEU A 127 12.28 -13.92 18.46
CA LEU A 127 12.72 -13.35 19.73
C LEU A 127 12.18 -14.14 20.94
N ALA A 128 10.93 -14.60 20.86
CA ALA A 128 10.25 -15.31 21.95
C ALA A 128 10.69 -16.77 22.13
N ASP A 129 11.13 -17.43 21.06
CA ASP A 129 11.45 -18.85 21.03
C ASP A 129 12.92 -19.09 21.40
N ASP A 130 13.14 -19.91 22.43
CA ASP A 130 14.47 -20.29 22.89
C ASP A 130 15.08 -21.45 22.09
N ASN A 131 14.29 -22.11 21.22
CA ASN A 131 14.72 -23.25 20.42
C ASN A 131 15.28 -22.86 19.05
N VAL A 132 15.02 -21.63 18.59
CA VAL A 132 15.56 -21.14 17.32
C VAL A 132 17.05 -20.85 17.49
N VAL A 133 17.89 -21.54 16.71
CA VAL A 133 19.34 -21.31 16.72
C VAL A 133 19.68 -20.10 15.85
N HIS A 134 20.23 -19.05 16.44
CA HIS A 134 20.53 -17.79 15.76
C HIS A 134 21.83 -17.13 16.25
N GLY A 135 22.45 -16.32 15.38
CA GLY A 135 23.53 -15.42 15.77
C GLY A 135 23.02 -14.21 16.57
N PRO A 136 23.83 -13.15 16.76
CA PRO A 136 23.35 -11.91 17.35
C PRO A 136 22.19 -11.37 16.50
N LEU A 137 21.06 -11.07 17.14
CA LEU A 137 19.81 -10.75 16.46
C LEU A 137 19.29 -9.37 16.87
N GLU A 138 18.93 -8.59 15.88
CA GLU A 138 18.18 -7.35 15.99
C GLU A 138 16.79 -7.54 15.35
N VAL A 139 15.77 -6.88 15.91
CA VAL A 139 14.48 -6.71 15.26
C VAL A 139 14.19 -5.22 15.20
N LEU A 140 14.01 -4.71 13.99
CA LEU A 140 13.64 -3.33 13.71
C LEU A 140 12.18 -3.28 13.28
N LEU A 141 11.36 -2.54 14.01
CA LEU A 141 9.97 -2.29 13.64
C LEU A 141 9.82 -0.81 13.30
N THR A 142 9.53 -0.53 12.03
CA THR A 142 9.49 0.84 11.49
C THR A 142 8.09 1.45 11.59
N MET A 143 8.03 2.78 11.76
CA MET A 143 6.79 3.54 11.76
C MET A 143 6.35 3.91 10.34
N THR A 144 5.04 3.88 10.09
CA THR A 144 4.38 4.59 8.98
C THR A 144 4.97 4.29 7.60
N GLU A 145 4.99 3.02 7.19
CA GLU A 145 5.37 2.61 5.83
C GLU A 145 4.36 3.14 4.81
N GLU A 146 3.08 2.85 5.06
CA GLU A 146 2.00 2.96 4.07
C GLU A 146 1.60 4.41 3.77
N ALA A 147 2.05 5.35 4.60
CA ALA A 147 1.77 6.77 4.49
C ALA A 147 3.02 7.63 4.30
N GLY A 148 4.11 7.08 3.76
CA GLY A 148 5.27 7.85 3.32
C GLY A 148 6.63 7.34 3.77
N MET A 149 6.68 6.17 4.42
CA MET A 149 7.91 5.55 4.93
C MET A 149 8.67 6.44 5.93
N ASP A 150 7.95 7.22 6.74
CA ASP A 150 8.53 8.22 7.65
C ASP A 150 9.54 7.59 8.62
N GLY A 151 9.22 6.40 9.15
CA GLY A 151 10.11 5.65 10.03
C GLY A 151 11.39 5.19 9.33
N ALA A 152 11.30 4.73 8.08
CA ALA A 152 12.47 4.27 7.33
C ALA A 152 13.42 5.43 6.97
N PHE A 153 12.88 6.58 6.54
CA PHE A 153 13.68 7.77 6.25
C PHE A 153 14.26 8.41 7.51
N GLY A 154 13.56 8.31 8.64
CA GLY A 154 13.95 8.88 9.93
C GLY A 154 14.85 8.00 10.80
N LEU A 155 15.16 6.78 10.35
CA LEU A 155 15.92 5.79 11.13
C LEU A 155 17.26 6.35 11.61
N GLN A 156 17.51 6.23 12.91
CA GLN A 156 18.74 6.75 13.52
C GLN A 156 20.01 6.11 12.94
N SER A 157 20.89 6.94 12.37
CA SER A 157 22.18 6.49 11.84
C SER A 157 23.08 5.87 12.92
N GLY A 158 23.71 4.74 12.59
CA GLY A 158 24.61 4.02 13.49
C GLY A 158 23.90 3.31 14.65
N TRP A 159 22.57 3.22 14.62
CA TRP A 159 21.79 2.55 15.67
C TRP A 159 21.81 1.03 15.54
N LEU A 160 21.73 0.49 14.32
CA LEU A 160 21.83 -0.93 14.03
C LEU A 160 23.28 -1.43 14.11
N GLN A 161 23.45 -2.65 14.61
CA GLN A 161 24.73 -3.38 14.62
C GLN A 161 24.80 -4.45 13.53
N ALA A 162 23.65 -4.80 12.93
CA ALA A 162 23.56 -5.77 11.85
C ALA A 162 24.16 -5.32 10.53
N ASP A 163 24.88 -6.25 9.88
CA ASP A 163 25.38 -6.11 8.51
C ASP A 163 24.39 -6.68 7.47
N ILE A 164 23.42 -7.46 7.93
CA ILE A 164 22.46 -8.18 7.08
C ILE A 164 21.06 -7.79 7.54
N LEU A 165 20.24 -7.30 6.61
CA LEU A 165 18.83 -7.02 6.83
C LEU A 165 17.99 -8.05 6.06
N ILE A 166 17.04 -8.65 6.77
CA ILE A 166 15.97 -9.47 6.19
C ILE A 166 14.68 -8.69 6.40
N ASN A 167 14.22 -8.05 5.33
CA ASN A 167 12.91 -7.41 5.29
C ASN A 167 11.85 -8.51 5.06
N THR A 168 10.74 -8.44 5.78
CA THR A 168 9.66 -9.43 5.72
C THR A 168 8.44 -8.94 4.93
N ASP A 169 8.62 -7.93 4.09
CA ASP A 169 7.60 -7.13 3.39
C ASP A 169 7.34 -7.57 1.95
N SER A 170 7.82 -8.76 1.58
CA SER A 170 7.45 -9.42 0.34
C SER A 170 6.20 -10.28 0.58
N GLU A 171 5.25 -10.21 -0.35
CA GLU A 171 3.96 -10.90 -0.22
C GLU A 171 3.88 -12.25 -0.94
N GLU A 172 4.91 -12.63 -1.70
CA GLU A 172 4.92 -13.86 -2.50
C GLU A 172 5.96 -14.88 -1.98
N GLU A 173 5.49 -16.07 -1.63
CA GLU A 173 6.33 -17.18 -1.14
C GLU A 173 7.22 -17.72 -2.27
N GLY A 174 8.51 -17.92 -1.96
CA GLY A 174 9.49 -18.40 -2.94
C GLY A 174 10.07 -17.31 -3.84
N GLU A 175 9.69 -16.05 -3.63
CA GLU A 175 10.30 -14.88 -4.29
C GLU A 175 11.24 -14.13 -3.33
N ILE A 176 12.39 -13.70 -3.85
CA ILE A 176 13.37 -12.93 -3.09
C ILE A 176 13.66 -11.64 -3.84
N TYR A 177 13.37 -10.51 -3.21
CA TYR A 177 13.68 -9.20 -3.77
C TYR A 177 15.08 -8.75 -3.36
N MET A 178 15.88 -8.37 -4.36
CA MET A 178 17.25 -7.89 -4.19
C MET A 178 17.43 -6.41 -4.58
N GLY A 179 16.31 -5.72 -4.84
CA GLY A 179 16.29 -4.31 -5.19
C GLY A 179 14.87 -3.85 -5.52
N CYS A 180 14.62 -2.55 -5.38
CA CYS A 180 13.36 -1.90 -5.70
C CYS A 180 13.61 -0.58 -6.45
N ALA A 181 12.55 -0.03 -7.04
CA ALA A 181 12.60 1.30 -7.63
C ALA A 181 12.39 2.38 -6.56
N GLY A 182 13.03 3.55 -6.73
CA GLY A 182 12.65 4.74 -5.96
C GLY A 182 11.33 5.35 -6.46
N GLY A 183 10.74 6.25 -5.65
CA GLY A 183 9.51 6.96 -5.98
C GLY A 183 9.66 8.47 -5.89
N ILE A 184 8.95 9.21 -6.74
CA ILE A 184 8.77 10.66 -6.60
C ILE A 184 7.41 11.08 -7.14
N ASP A 185 6.73 11.93 -6.38
CA ASP A 185 5.47 12.52 -6.78
C ASP A 185 5.69 13.77 -7.64
N PHE A 186 5.00 13.83 -8.78
CA PHE A 186 5.01 14.99 -9.67
C PHE A 186 3.59 15.50 -9.92
N THR A 187 3.35 16.77 -9.59
CA THR A 187 2.07 17.44 -9.83
C THR A 187 2.27 18.60 -10.80
N SER A 188 1.53 18.60 -11.91
CA SER A 188 1.49 19.70 -12.87
C SER A 188 0.15 20.43 -12.78
N ASN A 189 0.20 21.74 -12.57
CA ASN A 189 -0.98 22.60 -12.50
C ASN A 189 -0.98 23.53 -13.72
N LEU A 190 -2.05 23.48 -14.52
CA LEU A 190 -2.24 24.36 -15.66
C LEU A 190 -3.22 25.47 -15.29
N PRO A 191 -2.84 26.76 -15.33
CA PRO A 191 -3.78 27.84 -15.14
C PRO A 191 -4.76 27.89 -16.31
N LEU A 192 -6.05 27.97 -16.02
CA LEU A 192 -7.11 27.98 -17.03
C LEU A 192 -7.90 29.30 -16.96
N THR A 193 -8.12 29.91 -18.10
CA THR A 193 -9.16 30.92 -18.31
C THR A 193 -10.34 30.27 -18.99
N ARG A 194 -11.56 30.63 -18.58
CA ARG A 194 -12.80 30.07 -19.13
C ARG A 194 -13.55 31.14 -19.92
N GLU A 195 -14.17 30.73 -21.00
CA GLU A 195 -15.15 31.50 -21.76
C GLU A 195 -16.49 30.76 -21.80
N ALA A 196 -17.56 31.47 -22.12
CA ALA A 196 -18.88 30.88 -22.26
C ALA A 196 -18.92 29.94 -23.48
N VAL A 197 -19.65 28.82 -23.36
CA VAL A 197 -19.89 27.93 -24.50
C VAL A 197 -20.64 28.71 -25.60
N PRO A 198 -20.15 28.71 -26.86
CA PRO A 198 -20.81 29.45 -27.93
C PRO A 198 -22.25 28.98 -28.20
N ALA A 199 -23.08 29.88 -28.71
CA ALA A 199 -24.43 29.51 -29.15
C ALA A 199 -24.36 28.47 -30.29
N GLY A 200 -25.32 27.55 -30.32
CA GLY A 200 -25.37 26.48 -31.33
C GLY A 200 -24.47 25.28 -31.06
N PHE A 201 -23.82 25.22 -29.89
CA PHE A 201 -23.05 24.06 -29.45
C PHE A 201 -23.91 23.11 -28.60
N ALA A 202 -23.68 21.82 -28.76
CA ALA A 202 -24.28 20.76 -27.94
C ALA A 202 -23.22 20.14 -27.02
N CYS A 203 -23.60 19.90 -25.76
CA CYS A 203 -22.72 19.33 -24.74
C CYS A 203 -22.83 17.81 -24.66
N PHE A 204 -21.70 17.13 -24.52
CA PHE A 204 -21.59 15.69 -24.38
C PHE A 204 -20.63 15.33 -23.25
N LYS A 205 -20.86 14.18 -22.62
CA LYS A 205 -19.91 13.55 -21.71
C LYS A 205 -19.33 12.32 -22.38
N LEU A 206 -18.06 12.38 -22.75
CA LEU A 206 -17.32 11.19 -23.16
C LEU A 206 -16.88 10.44 -21.90
N THR A 207 -17.10 9.12 -21.93
CA THR A 207 -16.78 8.21 -20.83
C THR A 207 -15.95 7.08 -21.40
N LEU A 208 -14.73 6.94 -20.91
CA LEU A 208 -13.91 5.75 -21.14
C LEU A 208 -13.81 4.99 -19.83
N LYS A 209 -14.28 3.74 -19.82
CA LYS A 209 -14.30 2.87 -18.64
C LYS A 209 -14.12 1.41 -19.04
N GLY A 210 -13.99 0.53 -18.05
CA GLY A 210 -13.86 -0.91 -18.27
C GLY A 210 -12.43 -1.39 -18.54
N LEU A 211 -11.44 -0.50 -18.41
CA LEU A 211 -10.03 -0.91 -18.46
C LEU A 211 -9.69 -1.71 -17.21
N LYS A 212 -8.68 -2.59 -17.35
CA LYS A 212 -8.21 -3.45 -16.26
C LYS A 212 -7.73 -2.65 -15.05
N GLY A 213 -6.92 -1.61 -15.30
CA GLY A 213 -6.18 -0.92 -14.25
C GLY A 213 -5.14 -1.82 -13.62
N GLY A 214 -4.51 -1.36 -12.55
CA GLY A 214 -3.47 -2.10 -11.86
C GLY A 214 -2.56 -1.20 -11.04
N HIS A 215 -1.60 -1.80 -10.34
CA HIS A 215 -0.58 -1.08 -9.60
C HIS A 215 0.40 -0.39 -10.56
N SER A 216 0.61 0.93 -10.38
CA SER A 216 1.42 1.76 -11.29
C SER A 216 2.92 1.45 -11.29
N GLY A 217 3.40 0.67 -10.32
CA GLY A 217 4.76 0.11 -10.31
C GLY A 217 4.77 -1.34 -10.78
N GLY A 218 4.20 -2.23 -9.96
CA GLY A 218 4.24 -3.69 -10.15
C GLY A 218 3.67 -4.14 -11.50
N GLU A 219 2.61 -3.52 -12.00
CA GLU A 219 1.93 -3.92 -13.23
C GLU A 219 2.25 -3.03 -14.43
N ILE A 220 3.17 -2.07 -14.31
CA ILE A 220 3.46 -1.09 -15.38
C ILE A 220 4.01 -1.73 -16.65
N HIS A 221 4.67 -2.89 -16.49
CA HIS A 221 5.29 -3.65 -17.57
C HIS A 221 4.27 -4.44 -18.42
N LEU A 222 3.03 -4.58 -17.96
CA LEU A 222 2.00 -5.41 -18.61
C LEU A 222 1.33 -4.75 -19.83
N GLY A 223 1.67 -3.51 -20.15
CA GLY A 223 1.09 -2.79 -21.30
C GLY A 223 -0.40 -2.45 -21.13
N LEU A 224 -0.85 -2.26 -19.90
CA LEU A 224 -2.24 -1.94 -19.58
C LEU A 224 -2.61 -0.53 -20.04
N GLY A 225 -3.84 -0.37 -20.53
CA GLY A 225 -4.35 0.92 -20.96
C GLY A 225 -4.48 1.92 -19.80
N ASN A 226 -4.14 3.18 -20.05
CA ASN A 226 -4.35 4.29 -19.12
C ASN A 226 -5.50 5.16 -19.64
N ALA A 227 -6.62 5.19 -18.91
CA ALA A 227 -7.84 5.88 -19.36
C ALA A 227 -7.62 7.39 -19.60
N ASN A 228 -6.83 8.05 -18.74
CA ASN A 228 -6.52 9.47 -18.88
C ASN A 228 -5.77 9.75 -20.19
N LYS A 229 -4.74 8.95 -20.48
CA LYS A 229 -3.92 9.11 -21.69
C LYS A 229 -4.71 8.80 -22.96
N LEU A 230 -5.53 7.75 -22.94
CA LEU A 230 -6.34 7.35 -24.09
C LEU A 230 -7.43 8.38 -24.42
N LEU A 231 -8.11 8.93 -23.40
CA LEU A 231 -9.11 9.96 -23.60
C LEU A 231 -8.46 11.29 -24.05
N ALA A 232 -7.32 11.67 -23.45
CA ALA A 232 -6.57 12.83 -23.88
C ALA A 232 -6.04 12.70 -25.33
N ARG A 233 -5.66 11.49 -25.76
CA ARG A 233 -5.25 11.22 -27.15
C ARG A 233 -6.38 11.44 -28.14
N PHE A 234 -7.60 11.00 -27.82
CA PHE A 234 -8.78 11.28 -28.64
C PHE A 234 -9.01 12.79 -28.78
N LEU A 235 -9.00 13.52 -27.66
CA LEU A 235 -9.19 14.97 -27.65
C LEU A 235 -8.10 15.68 -28.46
N ALA A 236 -6.83 15.32 -28.26
CA ALA A 236 -5.71 15.93 -28.98
C ALA A 236 -5.77 15.67 -30.50
N GLY A 237 -6.26 14.50 -30.92
CA GLY A 237 -6.35 14.14 -32.34
C GLY A 237 -7.51 14.80 -33.09
N HIS A 238 -8.60 15.17 -32.40
CA HIS A 238 -9.84 15.60 -33.04
C HIS A 238 -10.37 16.96 -32.57
N ALA A 239 -9.69 17.65 -31.65
CA ALA A 239 -10.17 18.92 -31.12
C ALA A 239 -10.34 20.00 -32.20
N GLU A 240 -9.35 20.14 -33.10
CA GLU A 240 -9.40 21.14 -34.18
C GLU A 240 -10.46 20.77 -35.23
N GLU A 241 -10.51 19.51 -35.66
CA GLU A 241 -11.48 19.01 -36.64
C GLU A 241 -12.92 19.22 -36.20
N LEU A 242 -13.19 19.02 -34.91
CA LEU A 242 -14.53 19.14 -34.34
C LEU A 242 -14.87 20.55 -33.84
N ASP A 243 -13.93 21.50 -33.90
CA ASP A 243 -14.00 22.78 -33.18
C ASP A 243 -14.44 22.59 -31.72
N LEU A 244 -13.86 21.59 -31.05
CA LEU A 244 -14.29 21.12 -29.75
C LEU A 244 -13.92 22.14 -28.65
N ARG A 245 -14.80 22.27 -27.65
CA ARG A 245 -14.55 23.04 -26.42
C ARG A 245 -14.57 22.10 -25.22
N LEU A 246 -13.47 22.01 -24.49
CA LEU A 246 -13.38 21.20 -23.27
C LEU A 246 -13.97 21.99 -22.08
N ILE A 247 -14.94 21.39 -21.39
CA ILE A 247 -15.60 22.00 -20.22
C ILE A 247 -14.98 21.47 -18.92
N ASP A 248 -14.74 20.16 -18.87
CA ASP A 248 -14.23 19.44 -17.71
C ASP A 248 -13.50 18.16 -18.12
N PHE A 249 -12.49 17.77 -17.36
CA PHE A 249 -11.76 16.50 -17.53
C PHE A 249 -11.41 15.94 -16.16
N ASN A 250 -11.84 14.70 -15.90
CA ASN A 250 -11.56 14.00 -14.65
C ASN A 250 -11.27 12.53 -14.93
N GLY A 251 -10.27 11.94 -14.28
CA GLY A 251 -10.05 10.51 -14.38
C GLY A 251 -8.91 10.00 -13.50
N GLY A 252 -8.96 8.71 -13.19
CA GLY A 252 -8.17 8.09 -12.13
C GLY A 252 -8.74 8.31 -10.74
N THR A 253 -8.15 7.64 -9.75
CA THR A 253 -8.59 7.67 -8.35
C THR A 253 -7.44 8.02 -7.41
N LEU A 254 -6.32 7.30 -7.56
CA LEU A 254 -5.11 7.43 -6.75
C LEU A 254 -3.88 7.45 -7.67
N ARG A 255 -2.77 8.02 -7.19
CA ARG A 255 -1.53 8.15 -7.98
C ARG A 255 -0.86 6.81 -8.27
N ASN A 256 -0.92 5.90 -7.30
CA ASN A 256 -0.32 4.57 -7.38
C ASN A 256 -1.15 3.56 -8.21
N ALA A 257 -2.29 3.98 -8.78
CA ALA A 257 -3.16 3.12 -9.59
C ALA A 257 -3.22 3.58 -11.05
N ILE A 258 -3.06 2.64 -11.98
CA ILE A 258 -3.27 2.87 -13.42
C ILE A 258 -4.75 3.23 -13.65
N PRO A 259 -5.08 4.44 -14.17
CA PRO A 259 -6.45 4.90 -14.33
C PRO A 259 -7.31 3.98 -15.21
N ARG A 260 -8.40 3.47 -14.62
CA ARG A 260 -9.37 2.58 -15.28
C ARG A 260 -10.49 3.32 -15.98
N GLU A 261 -10.81 4.50 -15.46
CA GLU A 261 -11.91 5.32 -15.93
C GLU A 261 -11.46 6.78 -16.05
N ALA A 262 -11.95 7.42 -17.12
CA ALA A 262 -11.77 8.83 -17.38
C ALA A 262 -13.01 9.40 -18.08
N PHE A 263 -13.27 10.67 -17.81
CA PHE A 263 -14.44 11.38 -18.26
C PHE A 263 -14.04 12.76 -18.76
N ALA A 264 -14.58 13.15 -19.92
CA ALA A 264 -14.42 14.49 -20.46
C ALA A 264 -15.80 15.05 -20.81
N THR A 265 -16.12 16.21 -20.26
CA THR A 265 -17.30 16.96 -20.68
C THR A 265 -16.86 17.98 -21.71
N LEU A 266 -17.51 17.97 -22.87
CA LEU A 266 -17.14 18.79 -24.01
C LEU A 266 -18.36 19.35 -24.71
N ALA A 267 -18.15 20.41 -25.48
CA ALA A 267 -19.13 20.97 -26.38
C ALA A 267 -18.58 20.99 -27.81
N VAL A 268 -19.43 20.68 -28.78
CA VAL A 268 -19.13 20.78 -30.21
C VAL A 268 -20.28 21.52 -30.91
N ALA A 269 -20.00 22.17 -32.03
CA ALA A 269 -21.05 22.74 -32.88
C ALA A 269 -22.09 21.65 -33.22
N THR A 270 -23.38 22.00 -33.26
CA THR A 270 -24.47 21.03 -33.49
C THR A 270 -24.28 20.26 -34.81
N ASP A 271 -23.71 20.91 -35.82
CA ASP A 271 -23.40 20.31 -37.12
C ASP A 271 -22.29 19.24 -37.05
N ASN A 272 -21.40 19.32 -36.06
CA ASN A 272 -20.29 18.38 -35.84
C ASN A 272 -20.68 17.18 -34.96
N VAL A 273 -21.92 17.09 -34.46
CA VAL A 273 -22.37 15.99 -33.60
C VAL A 273 -22.30 14.63 -34.32
N GLY A 274 -22.62 14.61 -35.61
CA GLY A 274 -22.49 13.39 -36.42
C GLY A 274 -21.05 12.92 -36.54
N ALA A 275 -20.12 13.85 -36.84
CA ALA A 275 -18.69 13.57 -36.93
C ALA A 275 -18.13 13.08 -35.59
N LEU A 276 -18.47 13.74 -34.48
CA LEU A 276 -18.07 13.33 -33.13
C LEU A 276 -18.46 11.87 -32.86
N LYS A 277 -19.71 11.47 -33.15
CA LYS A 277 -20.16 10.09 -32.93
C LYS A 277 -19.40 9.08 -33.78
N THR A 278 -19.17 9.40 -35.06
CA THR A 278 -18.39 8.54 -35.95
C THR A 278 -16.96 8.36 -35.45
N LEU A 279 -16.30 9.45 -35.06
CA LEU A 279 -14.93 9.42 -34.55
C LEU A 279 -14.84 8.67 -33.21
N VAL A 280 -15.80 8.84 -32.31
CA VAL A 280 -15.86 8.09 -31.05
C VAL A 280 -15.99 6.59 -31.33
N ASN A 281 -16.90 6.19 -32.23
CA ASN A 281 -17.08 4.78 -32.58
C ASN A 281 -15.80 4.20 -33.22
N ALA A 282 -15.21 4.91 -34.18
CA ALA A 282 -13.97 4.48 -34.82
C ALA A 282 -12.79 4.38 -33.84
N TYR A 283 -12.72 5.30 -32.87
CA TYR A 283 -11.71 5.25 -31.82
C TYR A 283 -11.96 4.10 -30.84
N GLN A 284 -13.21 3.79 -30.52
CA GLN A 284 -13.56 2.66 -29.68
C GLN A 284 -13.19 1.32 -30.32
N ASP A 285 -13.33 1.18 -31.64
CA ASP A 285 -13.01 -0.05 -32.37
C ASP A 285 -11.50 -0.39 -32.40
N ILE A 286 -10.63 0.60 -32.11
CA ILE A 286 -9.17 0.42 -32.08
C ILE A 286 -8.57 0.32 -30.67
N LEU A 287 -9.40 0.47 -29.63
CA LEU A 287 -9.01 0.32 -28.22
C LEU A 287 -9.15 -1.12 -27.75
#